data_AF-A0A950Q0A3-F1
#
_entry.id   AF-A0A950Q0A3-F1
#
_cell.length_a   1.000
_cell.length_b   1.000
_cell.length_c   1.000
_cell.angle_alpha   90.00
_cell.angle_beta   90.00
_cell.angle_gamma   90.00
#
_symmetry.space_group_name_H-M   'P 1'
#
loop_
_entity.id
_entity.type
_entity.pdbx_description
1 polymer ?
#
loop_
_entity_poly.entity_id
_entity_poly.type
_entity_poly.pdbx_seq_one_letter_code
_entity_poly.pdbx_strand_id
1 'polypeptide(L)'
;MATAEKWTAHWKHLYDEVVTSGLCTGCAGCVVACPYDVLNYDDREGVYKPFHIEEELGPGNCGHGEKGCTYCTRACPRFRAWEPEIDNFLFGRARLPEEVDGISKDIVLLKAADPEIAEKGQDGGLVSAILIWAMEHGYIDAALVSYLEGDGTSWKAIPGVA
;
A
#
# COMPACT_ATOMS: atom_id res chain seq x y z
N MET A 1 9.92 19.02 26.98
CA MET A 1 9.41 18.17 25.89
C MET A 1 10.41 17.05 25.69
N ALA A 2 10.02 15.79 25.85
CA ALA A 2 10.92 14.68 25.56
C ALA A 2 11.24 14.72 24.06
N THR A 3 12.52 14.72 23.69
CA THR A 3 12.95 14.53 22.31
C THR A 3 12.47 13.17 21.84
N ALA A 4 11.63 13.15 20.79
CA ALA A 4 11.23 11.92 20.14
C ALA A 4 12.49 11.14 19.74
N GLU A 5 12.54 9.86 20.10
CA GLU A 5 13.68 9.00 19.79
C GLU A 5 13.86 8.92 18.28
N LYS A 6 15.12 9.01 17.82
CA LYS A 6 15.43 8.99 16.38
C LYS A 6 15.08 7.61 15.83
N TRP A 7 14.22 7.57 14.80
CA TRP A 7 13.91 6.33 14.09
C TRP A 7 15.15 5.76 13.40
N THR A 8 15.56 4.55 13.79
CA THR A 8 16.73 3.84 13.26
C THR A 8 16.39 2.51 12.60
N ALA A 9 15.13 2.06 12.69
CA ALA A 9 14.72 0.80 12.08
C ALA A 9 14.85 0.86 10.55
N HIS A 10 15.44 -0.18 9.98
CA HIS A 10 15.72 -0.32 8.54
C HIS A 10 15.34 -1.72 8.05
N TRP A 11 15.75 -2.06 6.83
CA TRP A 11 15.40 -3.32 6.16
C TRP A 11 15.52 -4.57 7.04
N LYS A 12 16.58 -4.69 7.85
CA LYS A 12 16.74 -5.83 8.77
C LYS A 12 15.51 -6.06 9.65
N HIS A 13 15.01 -4.99 10.24
CA HIS A 13 13.85 -5.02 11.12
C HIS A 13 12.58 -5.31 10.33
N LEU A 14 12.41 -4.69 9.16
CA LEU A 14 11.25 -4.94 8.31
C LEU A 14 11.20 -6.39 7.81
N TYR A 15 12.35 -6.93 7.44
CA TYR A 15 12.50 -8.28 6.94
C TYR A 15 12.12 -9.30 8.00
N ASP A 16 12.65 -9.15 9.21
CA ASP A 16 12.38 -10.05 10.34
C ASP A 16 10.95 -9.89 10.89
N GLU A 17 10.50 -8.65 11.11
CA GLU A 17 9.22 -8.36 11.78
C GLU A 17 8.01 -8.46 10.83
N VAL A 18 8.18 -8.24 9.52
CA VAL A 18 7.04 -8.16 8.56
C VAL A 18 7.15 -9.14 7.40
N VAL A 19 8.29 -9.18 6.70
CA VAL A 19 8.41 -9.97 5.45
C VAL A 19 8.40 -11.47 5.75
N THR A 20 9.22 -11.91 6.70
CA THR A 20 9.38 -13.32 7.04
C THR A 20 8.34 -13.83 8.06
N SER A 21 7.75 -12.93 8.83
CA SER A 21 6.69 -13.25 9.81
C SER A 21 5.33 -13.54 9.18
N GLY A 22 5.15 -13.24 7.89
CA GLY A 22 3.88 -13.39 7.18
C GLY A 22 2.92 -12.19 7.34
N LEU A 23 3.36 -11.08 7.95
CA LEU A 23 2.54 -9.86 8.06
C LEU A 23 2.55 -9.01 6.78
N CYS A 24 3.47 -9.26 5.85
CA CYS A 24 3.54 -8.55 4.58
C CYS A 24 2.29 -8.81 3.72
N THR A 25 1.61 -7.74 3.31
CA THR A 25 0.41 -7.77 2.46
C THR A 25 0.72 -7.64 0.97
N GLY A 26 2.00 -7.60 0.57
CA GLY A 26 2.40 -7.51 -0.82
C GLY A 26 2.16 -6.16 -1.50
N CYS A 27 2.00 -5.05 -0.77
CA CYS A 27 1.74 -3.73 -1.39
C CYS A 27 2.93 -3.08 -2.14
N ALA A 28 4.11 -3.69 -2.14
CA ALA A 28 5.35 -3.16 -2.72
C ALA A 28 5.81 -1.75 -2.23
N GLY A 29 5.17 -1.16 -1.22
CA GLY A 29 5.51 0.20 -0.75
C GLY A 29 6.96 0.36 -0.30
N CYS A 30 7.55 -0.67 0.31
CA CYS A 30 8.98 -0.65 0.68
C CYS A 30 9.93 -0.64 -0.52
N VAL A 31 9.54 -1.25 -1.64
CA VAL A 31 10.30 -1.29 -2.89
C VAL A 31 10.27 0.09 -3.53
N VAL A 32 9.07 0.65 -3.72
CA VAL A 32 8.87 1.98 -4.33
C VAL A 32 9.53 3.09 -3.50
N ALA A 33 9.51 2.98 -2.17
CA ALA A 33 10.12 3.98 -1.29
C ALA A 33 11.66 3.87 -1.21
N CYS A 34 12.27 2.81 -1.73
CA CYS A 34 13.71 2.63 -1.64
C CYS A 34 14.43 3.56 -2.64
N PRO A 35 15.26 4.52 -2.19
CA PRO A 35 15.94 5.44 -3.10
C PRO A 35 17.23 4.86 -3.70
N TYR A 36 17.56 3.60 -3.38
CA TYR A 36 18.80 2.94 -3.79
C TYR A 36 18.56 1.73 -4.71
N ASP A 37 17.29 1.40 -4.99
CA ASP A 37 16.91 0.27 -5.85
C ASP A 37 17.48 -1.10 -5.42
N VAL A 38 17.75 -1.27 -4.12
CA VAL A 38 18.30 -2.52 -3.53
C VAL A 38 17.23 -3.52 -3.10
N LEU A 39 15.96 -3.20 -3.31
CA LEU A 39 14.82 -4.08 -3.08
C LEU A 39 14.13 -4.35 -4.41
N ASN A 40 13.82 -5.61 -4.67
CA ASN A 40 13.02 -6.04 -5.81
C ASN A 40 11.78 -6.78 -5.30
N TYR A 41 10.86 -7.12 -6.21
CA TYR A 41 9.54 -7.63 -5.87
C TYR A 41 9.22 -8.85 -6.72
N ASP A 42 8.91 -9.97 -6.06
CA ASP A 42 8.43 -11.17 -6.72
C ASP A 42 6.91 -11.11 -6.85
N ASP A 43 6.43 -10.75 -8.03
CA ASP A 43 5.01 -10.67 -8.41
C ASP A 43 4.52 -11.94 -9.14
N ARG A 44 5.35 -12.98 -9.22
CA ARG A 44 5.04 -14.22 -9.94
C ARG A 44 4.22 -15.15 -9.05
N GLU A 45 3.37 -15.97 -9.68
CA GLU A 45 2.65 -17.06 -9.02
C GLU A 45 1.88 -16.64 -7.74
N GLY A 46 1.46 -15.37 -7.66
CA GLY A 46 0.74 -14.83 -6.50
C GLY A 46 1.58 -14.69 -5.22
N VAL A 47 2.91 -14.75 -5.30
CA VAL A 47 3.80 -14.64 -4.13
C VAL A 47 3.74 -13.24 -3.53
N TYR A 48 3.85 -12.20 -4.36
CA TYR A 48 3.77 -10.78 -4.00
C TYR A 48 4.66 -10.39 -2.81
N LYS A 49 5.97 -10.68 -2.89
CA LYS A 49 6.92 -10.44 -1.80
C LYS A 49 8.15 -9.61 -2.20
N PRO A 50 8.56 -8.64 -1.37
CA PRO A 50 9.82 -7.94 -1.57
C PRO A 50 11.02 -8.81 -1.14
N PHE A 51 12.16 -8.63 -1.80
CA PHE A 51 13.43 -9.23 -1.42
C PHE A 51 14.61 -8.29 -1.69
N HIS A 52 15.69 -8.45 -0.92
CA HIS A 52 16.91 -7.67 -1.11
C HIS A 52 17.78 -8.30 -2.20
N ILE A 53 18.38 -7.47 -3.06
CA ILE A 53 19.15 -7.95 -4.22
C ILE A 53 20.66 -7.91 -4.02
N GLU A 54 21.18 -7.12 -3.06
CA GLU A 54 22.62 -7.07 -2.82
C GLU A 54 23.05 -8.26 -1.93
N GLU A 55 24.18 -8.89 -2.30
CA GLU A 55 24.68 -10.08 -1.64
C GLU A 55 25.53 -9.78 -0.39
N GLU A 56 26.13 -8.59 -0.28
CA GLU A 56 27.18 -8.25 0.71
C GLU A 56 26.78 -8.57 2.15
N LEU A 57 25.54 -8.27 2.54
CA LEU A 57 25.01 -8.50 3.88
C LEU A 57 23.90 -9.57 3.94
N GLY A 58 23.73 -10.33 2.84
CA GLY A 58 22.67 -11.32 2.68
C GLY A 58 21.25 -10.72 2.52
N PRO A 59 20.22 -11.59 2.44
CA PRO A 59 18.86 -11.16 2.09
C PRO A 59 18.15 -10.38 3.20
N GLY A 60 18.58 -10.54 4.46
CA GLY A 60 17.94 -9.96 5.64
C GLY A 60 18.61 -8.70 6.17
N ASN A 61 19.55 -8.09 5.43
CA ASN A 61 20.15 -6.83 5.84
C ASN A 61 20.52 -5.95 4.63
N CYS A 62 20.75 -4.66 4.88
CA CYS A 62 20.99 -3.66 3.84
C CYS A 62 22.07 -2.67 4.30
N GLY A 63 23.12 -2.50 3.50
CA GLY A 63 24.25 -1.63 3.84
C GLY A 63 23.86 -0.16 3.95
N HIS A 64 22.84 0.28 3.21
CA HIS A 64 22.27 1.61 3.35
C HIS A 64 21.53 1.79 4.68
N GLY A 65 20.87 0.73 5.16
CA GLY A 65 20.21 0.71 6.46
C GLY A 65 21.20 0.86 7.62
N GLU A 66 22.31 0.12 7.57
CA GLU A 66 23.42 0.23 8.54
C GLU A 66 24.02 1.64 8.58
N LYS A 67 24.00 2.35 7.44
CA LYS A 67 24.44 3.76 7.32
C LYS A 67 23.36 4.77 7.69
N GLY A 68 22.16 4.33 8.10
CA GLY A 68 21.08 5.17 8.63
C GLY A 68 19.87 5.39 7.71
N CYS A 69 19.73 4.65 6.59
CA CYS A 69 18.53 4.70 5.76
C CYS A 69 17.34 3.99 6.43
N THR A 70 16.16 4.62 6.45
CA THR A 70 14.96 4.07 7.12
C THR A 70 13.69 4.15 6.26
N TYR A 71 13.81 4.32 4.95
CA TYR A 71 12.65 4.58 4.09
C TYR A 71 11.68 3.39 4.01
N CYS A 72 12.21 2.18 3.87
CA CYS A 72 11.40 0.96 3.74
C CYS A 72 10.51 0.69 4.96
N THR A 73 11.02 0.94 6.18
CA THR A 73 10.25 0.76 7.43
C THR A 73 9.19 1.84 7.62
N ARG A 74 9.46 3.09 7.18
CA ARG A 74 8.50 4.19 7.23
C ARG A 74 7.36 4.03 6.23
N ALA A 75 7.65 3.43 5.08
CA ALA A 75 6.67 3.19 4.03
C ALA A 75 5.77 1.98 4.30
N CYS A 76 6.14 1.09 5.22
CA CYS A 76 5.39 -0.14 5.45
C CYS A 76 4.25 0.08 6.46
N PRO A 77 2.97 -0.09 6.06
CA PRO A 77 1.84 0.11 6.96
C PRO A 77 1.68 -0.99 8.01
N ARG A 78 2.44 -2.08 7.88
CA ARG A 78 2.43 -3.23 8.79
C ARG A 78 3.57 -3.19 9.80
N PHE A 79 4.44 -2.18 9.75
CA PHE A 79 5.60 -2.10 10.63
C PHE A 79 5.28 -1.31 11.91
N ARG A 80 5.28 -2.01 13.05
CA ARG A 80 5.14 -1.44 14.40
C ARG A 80 3.93 -0.49 14.52
N ALA A 81 4.14 0.73 15.03
CA ALA A 81 3.09 1.69 15.38
C ALA A 81 2.54 2.49 14.19
N TRP A 82 2.82 2.09 12.94
CA TRP A 82 2.34 2.82 11.77
C TRP A 82 0.82 3.03 11.78
N GLU A 83 0.06 1.99 12.10
CA GLU A 83 -1.41 2.01 12.11
C GLU A 83 -2.01 3.01 13.13
N PRO A 84 -1.65 3.00 14.42
CA PRO A 84 -2.12 4.03 15.34
C PRO A 84 -1.55 5.43 15.06
N GLU A 85 -0.37 5.55 14.44
CA GLU A 85 0.20 6.85 14.03
C GLU A 85 -0.63 7.49 12.91
N ILE A 86 -1.05 6.72 11.90
CA ILE A 86 -1.86 7.26 10.81
C ILE A 86 -3.26 7.66 11.27
N ASP A 87 -3.85 6.94 12.25
CA ASP A 87 -5.13 7.31 12.84
C ASP A 87 -5.07 8.69 13.49
N ASN A 88 -4.04 8.93 14.32
CA ASN A 88 -3.84 10.22 14.96
C ASN A 88 -3.55 11.33 13.95
N PHE A 89 -2.78 11.04 12.90
CA PHE A 89 -2.48 12.01 11.85
C PHE A 89 -3.72 12.43 11.06
N LEU A 90 -4.58 11.49 10.67
CA LEU A 90 -5.76 11.77 9.85
C LEU A 90 -6.97 12.24 10.66
N PHE A 91 -7.16 11.68 11.86
CA PHE A 91 -8.39 11.86 12.64
C PHE A 91 -8.17 12.54 14.00
N GLY A 92 -6.92 12.81 14.40
CA GLY A 92 -6.59 13.46 15.67
C GLY A 92 -6.79 12.58 16.91
N ARG A 93 -7.08 11.29 16.72
CA ARG A 93 -7.25 10.30 17.79
C ARG A 93 -6.96 8.89 17.28
N ALA A 94 -6.69 7.97 18.20
CA ALA A 94 -6.71 6.54 17.90
C ALA A 94 -8.15 6.02 17.76
N ARG A 95 -8.30 4.90 17.04
CA ARG A 95 -9.56 4.16 16.96
C ARG A 95 -9.95 3.52 18.30
N LEU A 96 -11.25 3.41 18.55
CA LEU A 96 -11.84 2.70 19.67
C LEU A 96 -11.87 1.18 19.38
N PRO A 97 -11.91 0.30 20.42
CA PRO A 97 -11.99 -1.14 20.22
C PRO A 97 -13.15 -1.62 19.34
N GLU A 98 -14.27 -0.89 19.34
CA GLU A 98 -15.45 -1.15 18.52
C GLU A 98 -15.33 -0.68 17.06
N GLU A 99 -14.37 0.19 16.74
CA GLU A 99 -14.09 0.69 15.39
C GLU A 99 -13.20 -0.30 14.62
N VAL A 100 -13.69 -1.54 14.46
CA VAL A 100 -12.95 -2.65 13.85
C VAL A 100 -12.62 -2.42 12.37
N ASP A 101 -13.43 -1.61 11.68
CA ASP A 101 -13.31 -1.18 10.30
C ASP A 101 -12.60 0.18 10.14
N GLY A 102 -12.15 0.77 11.25
CA GLY A 102 -11.49 2.07 11.30
C GLY A 102 -12.46 3.22 11.66
N ILE A 103 -11.91 4.43 11.72
CA ILE A 103 -12.68 5.62 12.09
C ILE A 103 -13.52 6.07 10.89
N SER A 104 -14.85 6.01 11.02
CA SER A 104 -15.80 6.40 9.98
C SER A 104 -16.70 7.54 10.44
N LYS A 105 -17.12 8.38 9.48
CA LYS A 105 -18.15 9.40 9.71
C LYS A 105 -19.54 8.84 9.42
N ASP A 106 -19.67 8.17 8.28
CA ASP A 106 -20.90 7.57 7.77
C ASP A 106 -20.53 6.24 7.09
N ILE A 107 -21.37 5.21 7.28
CA ILE A 107 -21.27 3.92 6.59
C ILE A 107 -22.53 3.75 5.76
N VAL A 108 -22.37 3.65 4.44
CA VAL A 108 -23.48 3.62 3.48
C VAL A 108 -23.33 2.49 2.48
N LEU A 109 -24.46 1.96 2.02
CA LEU A 109 -24.52 0.99 0.93
C LEU A 109 -24.92 1.70 -0.36
N LEU A 110 -24.10 1.58 -1.40
CA LEU A 110 -24.23 2.32 -2.64
C LEU A 110 -24.10 1.39 -3.86
N LYS A 111 -24.66 1.82 -4.98
CA LYS A 111 -24.50 1.21 -6.30
C LYS A 111 -24.53 2.33 -7.35
N ALA A 112 -23.77 2.18 -8.44
CA ALA A 112 -23.81 3.14 -9.54
C ALA A 112 -25.24 3.26 -10.10
N ALA A 113 -25.66 4.50 -10.37
CA ALA A 113 -26.97 4.77 -10.95
C ALA A 113 -27.03 4.39 -12.43
N ASP A 114 -25.89 4.48 -13.13
CA ASP A 114 -25.75 4.01 -14.50
C ASP A 114 -25.75 2.46 -14.53
N PRO A 115 -26.69 1.82 -15.25
CA PRO A 115 -26.78 0.37 -15.31
C PRO A 115 -25.56 -0.32 -15.91
N GLU A 116 -24.89 0.30 -16.89
CA GLU A 116 -23.72 -0.27 -17.55
C GLU A 116 -22.50 -0.26 -16.61
N ILE A 117 -22.29 0.85 -15.88
CA ILE A 117 -21.24 0.94 -14.85
C ILE A 117 -21.53 -0.05 -13.72
N ALA A 118 -22.79 -0.15 -13.29
CA ALA A 118 -23.21 -1.07 -12.26
C ALA A 118 -23.03 -2.55 -12.63
N GLU A 119 -23.16 -2.90 -13.91
CA GLU A 119 -23.01 -4.26 -14.42
C GLU A 119 -21.53 -4.64 -14.59
N LYS A 120 -20.71 -3.74 -15.15
CA LYS A 120 -19.30 -3.99 -15.45
C LYS A 120 -18.36 -3.75 -14.27
N GLY A 121 -18.75 -2.85 -13.35
CA GLY A 121 -17.92 -2.45 -12.22
C GLY A 121 -18.00 -3.43 -11.06
N GLN A 122 -16.86 -3.62 -10.38
CA GLN A 122 -16.80 -4.39 -9.14
C GLN A 122 -17.71 -3.76 -8.06
N ASP A 123 -18.40 -4.62 -7.28
CA ASP A 123 -19.23 -4.23 -6.14
C ASP A 123 -20.28 -3.15 -6.48
N GLY A 124 -20.84 -3.20 -7.69
CA GLY A 124 -21.84 -2.25 -8.16
C GLY A 124 -21.27 -0.95 -8.73
N GLY A 125 -19.96 -0.89 -8.99
CA GLY A 125 -19.33 0.14 -9.82
C GLY A 125 -19.11 1.49 -9.16
N LEU A 126 -19.13 1.57 -7.82
CA LEU A 126 -18.98 2.84 -7.09
C LEU A 126 -17.69 3.59 -7.45
N VAL A 127 -16.55 2.91 -7.40
CA VAL A 127 -15.23 3.53 -7.67
C VAL A 127 -15.19 4.08 -9.09
N SER A 128 -15.61 3.27 -10.07
CA SER A 128 -15.66 3.69 -11.48
C SER A 128 -16.59 4.89 -11.69
N ALA A 129 -17.78 4.88 -11.07
CA ALA A 129 -18.72 6.00 -11.17
C ALA A 129 -18.14 7.31 -10.63
N ILE A 130 -17.44 7.27 -9.49
CA ILE A 130 -16.78 8.46 -8.91
C ILE A 130 -15.68 8.98 -9.85
N LEU A 131 -14.83 8.11 -10.38
CA LEU A 131 -13.72 8.51 -11.25
C LEU A 131 -14.22 9.08 -12.58
N ILE A 132 -15.20 8.43 -13.21
CA ILE A 132 -15.82 8.92 -14.46
C ILE A 132 -16.43 10.29 -14.25
N TRP A 133 -17.24 10.46 -13.19
CA TRP A 133 -17.85 11.75 -12.88
C TRP A 133 -16.79 12.83 -12.65
N ALA A 134 -15.73 12.52 -11.90
CA ALA A 134 -14.65 13.47 -11.60
C ALA A 134 -13.89 13.90 -12.87
N MET A 135 -13.65 12.98 -13.81
CA MET A 135 -13.03 13.28 -15.11
C MET A 135 -13.95 14.14 -16.00
N GLU A 136 -15.22 13.76 -16.14
CA GLU A 136 -16.20 14.49 -16.96
C GLU A 136 -16.42 15.93 -16.49
N HIS A 137 -16.26 16.19 -15.19
CA HIS A 137 -16.43 17.49 -14.57
C HIS A 137 -15.10 18.24 -14.35
N GLY A 138 -13.98 17.69 -14.80
CA GLY A 138 -12.66 18.35 -14.72
C GLY A 138 -12.09 18.49 -13.30
N TYR A 139 -12.50 17.63 -12.37
CA TYR A 139 -11.89 17.56 -11.03
C TYR A 139 -10.54 16.84 -11.03
N ILE A 140 -10.35 15.91 -11.98
CA ILE A 140 -9.09 15.20 -12.22
C ILE A 140 -8.84 15.12 -13.73
N ASP A 141 -7.56 15.16 -14.13
CA ASP A 141 -7.16 14.97 -15.52
C ASP A 141 -6.97 13.49 -15.90
N ALA A 142 -6.70 12.65 -14.89
CA ALA A 142 -6.44 11.22 -15.05
C ALA A 142 -6.58 10.49 -13.70
N ALA A 143 -6.72 9.16 -13.74
CA ALA A 143 -6.72 8.30 -12.55
C ALA A 143 -5.68 7.16 -12.67
N LEU A 144 -4.98 6.88 -11.58
CA LEU A 144 -4.17 5.67 -11.47
C LEU A 144 -5.07 4.50 -11.06
N VAL A 145 -5.20 3.52 -11.94
CA VAL A 145 -6.13 2.39 -11.78
C VAL A 145 -5.43 1.06 -12.04
N SER A 146 -6.11 -0.04 -11.70
CA SER A 146 -5.66 -1.40 -11.99
C SER A 146 -6.31 -1.91 -13.27
N TYR A 147 -5.51 -2.13 -14.32
CA TYR A 147 -5.92 -2.84 -15.52
C TYR A 147 -5.68 -4.34 -15.36
N LEU A 148 -6.25 -5.12 -16.28
CA LEU A 148 -6.07 -6.56 -16.40
C LEU A 148 -5.02 -6.86 -17.48
N GLU A 149 -4.08 -7.75 -17.19
CA GLU A 149 -3.11 -8.22 -18.17
C GLU A 149 -3.79 -9.03 -19.29
N GLY A 150 -3.40 -8.74 -20.54
CA GLY A 150 -3.82 -9.51 -21.70
C GLY A 150 -5.32 -9.38 -22.00
N ASP A 151 -5.96 -10.52 -22.25
CA ASP A 151 -7.38 -10.66 -22.61
C ASP A 151 -8.25 -11.17 -21.45
N GLY A 152 -7.72 -11.16 -20.23
CA GLY A 152 -8.38 -11.69 -19.04
C GLY A 152 -8.26 -13.20 -18.86
N THR A 153 -7.37 -13.86 -19.61
CA THR A 153 -6.94 -15.23 -19.32
C THR A 153 -5.98 -15.32 -18.12
N SER A 154 -5.34 -14.21 -17.73
CA SER A 154 -4.60 -14.06 -16.47
C SER A 154 -5.31 -13.06 -15.56
N TRP A 155 -5.23 -13.28 -14.25
CA TRP A 155 -5.75 -12.36 -13.22
C TRP A 155 -4.68 -11.37 -12.74
N LYS A 156 -3.62 -11.18 -13.53
CA LYS A 156 -2.53 -10.29 -13.15
C LYS A 156 -2.97 -8.84 -13.33
N ALA A 157 -2.90 -8.07 -12.26
CA ALA A 157 -3.13 -6.64 -12.28
C ALA A 157 -1.92 -5.91 -12.90
N ILE A 158 -2.18 -4.94 -13.78
CA ILE A 158 -1.15 -4.01 -14.28
C ILE A 158 -1.59 -2.57 -13.98
N PRO A 159 -0.71 -1.73 -13.41
CA PRO A 159 -1.05 -0.33 -13.16
C PRO A 159 -1.27 0.41 -14.49
N GLY A 160 -2.28 1.26 -14.52
CA GLY A 160 -2.69 2.02 -15.70
C GLY A 160 -3.06 3.46 -15.37
N VAL A 161 -2.85 4.35 -16.32
CA VAL A 161 -3.37 5.72 -16.29
C VAL A 161 -4.63 5.73 -17.16
N ALA A 162 -5.78 6.00 -16.54
CA ALA A 162 -7.07 6.18 -17.20
C ALA A 162 -7.38 7.66 -17.38
#